data_AF-A0A9E3PSE1-F1
#
_entry.id   AF-A0A9E3PSE1-F1
#
_cell.length_a   1.000
_cell.length_b   1.000
_cell.length_c   1.000
_cell.angle_alpha   90.00
_cell.angle_beta   90.00
_cell.angle_gamma   90.00
#
_symmetry.space_group_name_H-M   'P 1'
#
loop_
_entity.id
_entity.type
_entity.pdbx_description
1 polymer ?
#
loop_
_entity_poly.entity_id
_entity_poly.type
_entity_poly.pdbx_seq_one_letter_code
_entity_poly.pdbx_strand_id
1 'polypeptide(L)'
;MTGDEPAPPPSRQPDGCALALLAAALCVHAIILFAGLMPQGQHDPQGGVAMGIIMLLEIPLWLLLGAFGWWTLKDAGLPQPVLIGAALLLLLCAYASLDAFNVIGLTGRRGVGPVLALILLPLIALGFAAWARSSAGEPDRRRIMAASGFGLVAVVLVASVMLAGRDYRGQVAADRAEANAEEQRRDAALDALLASGDTRLEQLLEYIYDEGPPRPAGGMSGERGERARAGIQRLPSRQADAMRLLARPDGLERLEWMSGLNLAVTPELCGTYVESFGRLIGGLAAGNPGLETAVTGISRQDNNLRWLLAGGCDLLPTLERTIDAARRLPPYSTSPGFVEYLESLRAAPAEGP
;
A
#
# COMPACT_ATOMS: atom_id res chain seq x y z
N MET A 1 71.37 15.65 38.65
CA MET A 1 70.86 14.92 37.47
C MET A 1 69.40 14.62 37.72
N THR A 2 68.55 15.62 37.49
CA THR A 2 67.09 15.49 37.47
C THR A 2 66.75 14.93 36.10
N GLY A 3 66.23 13.70 36.05
CA GLY A 3 65.77 13.09 34.81
C GLY A 3 64.51 13.82 34.35
N ASP A 4 64.59 14.43 33.17
CA ASP A 4 63.41 14.96 32.48
C ASP A 4 62.51 13.78 32.12
N GLU A 5 61.43 13.63 32.87
CA GLU A 5 60.35 12.71 32.56
C GLU A 5 59.68 13.22 31.27
N PRO A 6 59.70 12.46 30.17
CA PRO A 6 59.17 12.93 28.90
C PRO A 6 57.68 13.22 29.06
N ALA A 7 57.29 14.46 28.74
CA ALA A 7 55.91 14.92 28.82
C ALA A 7 54.99 13.92 28.10
N PRO A 8 53.85 13.53 28.72
CA PRO A 8 52.91 12.62 28.09
C PRO A 8 52.47 13.23 26.75
N PRO A 9 52.39 12.43 25.68
CA PRO A 9 51.97 12.93 24.38
C PRO A 9 50.60 13.60 24.52
N PRO A 10 50.36 14.72 23.82
CA PRO A 10 49.10 15.44 23.91
C PRO A 10 47.95 14.47 23.63
N SER A 11 47.01 14.39 24.56
CA SER A 11 45.78 13.63 24.38
C SER A 11 45.10 14.17 23.12
N ARG A 12 44.99 13.35 22.07
CA ARG A 12 44.26 13.71 20.85
C ARG A 12 42.84 14.05 21.27
N GLN A 13 42.49 15.34 21.25
CA GLN A 13 41.11 15.78 21.43
C GLN A 13 40.23 15.02 20.43
N PRO A 14 39.01 14.61 20.81
CA PRO A 14 38.11 13.97 19.88
C PRO A 14 37.80 14.95 18.74
N ASP A 15 38.24 14.60 17.52
CA ASP A 15 38.04 15.45 16.35
C ASP A 15 36.54 15.67 16.15
N GLY A 16 36.08 16.93 16.22
CA GLY A 16 34.67 17.28 16.13
C GLY A 16 33.97 16.72 14.87
N CYS A 17 34.74 16.47 13.80
CA CYS A 17 34.27 15.82 12.58
C CYS A 17 33.83 14.36 12.79
N ALA A 18 34.52 13.59 13.64
CA ALA A 18 34.18 12.19 13.95
C ALA A 18 32.84 12.10 14.67
N LEU A 19 32.67 12.95 15.67
CA LEU A 19 31.46 13.07 16.48
C LEU A 19 30.28 13.54 15.62
N ALA A 20 30.51 14.50 14.71
CA ALA A 20 29.50 14.97 13.78
C ALA A 20 29.05 13.87 12.78
N LEU A 21 29.99 13.12 12.21
CA LEU A 21 29.67 12.00 11.31
C LEU A 21 28.92 10.87 12.04
N LEU A 22 29.34 10.55 13.27
CA LEU A 22 28.69 9.57 14.13
C LEU A 22 27.25 9.98 14.46
N ALA A 23 27.05 11.22 14.89
CA ALA A 23 25.73 11.76 15.19
C ALA A 23 24.83 11.80 13.94
N ALA A 24 25.37 12.20 12.78
CA ALA A 24 24.65 12.20 11.52
C ALA A 24 24.21 10.78 11.11
N ALA A 25 25.09 9.78 11.21
CA ALA A 25 24.74 8.39 10.89
C ALA A 25 23.65 7.85 11.82
N LEU A 26 23.73 8.13 13.13
CA LEU A 26 22.70 7.73 14.10
C LEU A 26 21.35 8.42 13.84
N CYS A 27 21.36 9.71 13.50
CA CYS A 27 20.15 10.44 13.16
C CYS A 27 19.47 9.88 11.91
N VAL A 28 20.23 9.64 10.82
CA VAL A 28 19.67 9.06 9.59
C VAL A 28 19.14 7.64 9.86
N HIS A 29 19.86 6.85 10.64
CA HIS A 29 19.43 5.51 11.03
C HIS A 29 18.13 5.54 11.85
N ALA A 30 18.00 6.46 12.80
CA ALA A 30 16.79 6.63 13.59
C ALA A 30 15.59 7.06 12.74
N ILE A 31 15.78 7.95 11.75
CA ILE A 31 14.72 8.35 10.80
C ILE A 31 14.24 7.15 9.99
N ILE A 32 15.17 6.33 9.48
CA ILE A 32 14.86 5.12 8.72
C ILE A 32 14.06 4.12 9.56
N LEU A 33 14.45 3.89 10.82
CA LEU A 33 13.73 3.00 11.73
C LEU A 33 12.34 3.54 12.06
N PHE A 34 12.22 4.83 12.35
CA PHE A 34 10.93 5.45 12.66
C PHE A 34 9.96 5.36 11.47
N ALA A 35 10.46 5.65 10.26
CA ALA A 35 9.69 5.55 9.03
C ALA A 35 9.29 4.10 8.69
N GLY A 36 10.17 3.12 8.94
CA GLY A 36 9.89 1.69 8.73
C GLY A 36 8.94 1.08 9.76
N LEU A 37 8.86 1.65 10.96
CA LEU A 37 7.97 1.20 12.04
C LEU A 37 6.56 1.80 11.94
N MET A 38 6.38 2.92 11.23
CA MET A 38 5.05 3.49 10.99
C MET A 38 4.13 2.44 10.34
N PRO A 39 2.84 2.37 10.72
CA PRO A 39 1.91 1.44 10.10
C PRO A 39 1.76 1.82 8.62
N GLN A 40 2.44 1.10 7.74
CA GLN A 40 2.15 1.18 6.31
C GLN A 40 0.92 0.31 6.10
N GLY A 41 -0.24 0.94 5.98
CA GLY A 41 -1.42 0.25 5.49
C GLY A 41 -1.05 -0.38 4.14
N GLN A 42 -1.25 -1.68 4.00
CA GLN A 42 -0.89 -2.43 2.79
C GLN A 42 -1.58 -1.90 1.52
N HIS A 43 -2.52 -0.96 1.66
CA HIS A 43 -3.45 -0.52 0.61
C HIS A 43 -3.48 1.01 0.45
N ASP A 44 -2.59 1.75 1.12
CA ASP A 44 -2.53 3.21 0.99
C ASP A 44 -1.43 3.59 -0.03
N PRO A 45 -1.73 4.34 -1.11
CA PRO A 45 -0.71 4.87 -2.03
C PRO A 45 0.41 5.65 -1.32
N GLN A 46 0.17 6.14 -0.11
CA GLN A 46 1.17 6.76 0.76
C GLN A 46 2.27 5.79 1.23
N GLY A 47 1.97 4.49 1.35
CA GLY A 47 2.93 3.46 1.76
C GLY A 47 4.09 3.29 0.77
N GLY A 48 3.80 3.36 -0.53
CA GLY A 48 4.82 3.30 -1.59
C GLY A 48 5.76 4.51 -1.58
N VAL A 49 5.23 5.70 -1.31
CA VAL A 49 6.02 6.93 -1.21
C VAL A 49 6.93 6.89 0.01
N ALA A 50 6.41 6.47 1.17
CA ALA A 50 7.21 6.31 2.39
C ALA A 50 8.34 5.29 2.17
N MET A 51 8.07 4.18 1.49
CA MET A 51 9.08 3.19 1.14
C MET A 51 10.18 3.76 0.24
N GLY A 52 9.81 4.53 -0.78
CA GLY A 52 10.75 5.20 -1.67
C GLY A 52 11.65 6.21 -0.94
N ILE A 53 11.09 6.98 0.00
CA ILE A 53 11.85 7.93 0.83
C ILE A 53 12.86 7.18 1.71
N ILE A 54 12.47 6.05 2.31
CA ILE A 54 13.37 5.25 3.15
C ILE A 54 14.56 4.70 2.35
N MET A 55 14.31 4.16 1.15
CA MET A 55 15.39 3.71 0.26
C MET A 55 16.35 4.85 -0.12
N LEU A 56 15.82 6.05 -0.36
CA LEU A 56 16.64 7.22 -0.66
C LEU A 56 17.48 7.68 0.54
N LEU A 57 17.02 7.47 1.77
CA LEU A 57 17.75 7.79 3.01
C LEU A 57 18.80 6.74 3.37
N GLU A 58 18.67 5.52 2.87
CA GLU A 58 19.63 4.44 3.10
C GLU A 58 20.97 4.68 2.40
N ILE A 59 20.94 5.26 1.19
CA ILE A 59 22.16 5.63 0.44
C ILE A 59 23.05 6.59 1.25
N PRO A 60 22.57 7.77 1.72
CA PRO A 60 23.39 8.68 2.51
C PRO A 60 23.82 8.08 3.86
N LEU A 61 23.04 7.19 4.48
CA LEU A 61 23.46 6.48 5.69
C LEU A 61 24.76 5.70 5.46
N TRP A 62 24.80 4.86 4.42
CA TRP A 62 25.97 4.04 4.13
C TRP A 62 27.17 4.87 3.64
N LEU A 63 26.93 5.99 2.96
CA LEU A 63 28.00 6.94 2.64
C LEU A 63 28.61 7.57 3.90
N LEU A 64 27.77 7.97 4.87
CA LEU A 64 28.24 8.51 6.16
C LEU A 64 29.02 7.46 6.95
N LEU A 65 28.50 6.22 7.04
CA LEU A 65 29.20 5.11 7.69
C LEU A 65 30.51 4.76 7.00
N GLY A 66 30.54 4.80 5.67
CA GLY A 66 31.75 4.59 4.88
C GLY A 66 32.80 5.68 5.09
N ALA A 67 32.39 6.94 5.12
CA ALA A 67 33.29 8.06 5.41
C ALA A 67 33.83 7.97 6.85
N PHE A 68 32.96 7.70 7.82
CA PHE A 68 33.36 7.52 9.23
C PHE A 68 34.30 6.33 9.41
N GLY A 69 33.95 5.18 8.84
CA GLY A 69 34.76 3.96 8.85
C GLY A 69 36.13 4.21 8.20
N TRP A 70 36.16 4.77 6.99
CA TRP A 70 37.41 5.06 6.28
C TRP A 70 38.35 5.95 7.10
N TRP A 71 37.82 7.02 7.68
CA TRP A 71 38.59 7.97 8.47
C TRP A 71 39.10 7.34 9.78
N THR A 72 38.24 6.64 10.51
CA THR A 72 38.61 5.95 11.77
C THR A 72 39.61 4.81 11.57
N LEU A 73 39.44 4.01 10.51
CA LEU A 73 40.31 2.88 10.21
C LEU A 73 41.71 3.33 9.75
N LYS A 74 41.78 4.44 9.00
CA LYS A 74 43.05 5.05 8.58
C LYS A 74 43.82 5.63 9.77
N ASP A 75 43.13 6.36 10.66
CA ASP A 75 43.73 6.92 11.87
C ASP A 75 44.21 5.85 12.85
N ALA A 76 43.56 4.67 12.84
CA ALA A 76 43.96 3.53 13.64
C ALA A 76 45.24 2.84 13.10
N GLY A 77 45.73 3.17 11.89
CA GLY A 77 46.91 2.52 11.32
C GLY A 77 46.73 1.03 11.04
N LEU A 78 45.52 0.62 10.65
CA LEU A 78 45.24 -0.78 10.32
C LEU A 78 45.95 -1.21 9.02
N PRO A 79 46.36 -2.48 8.89
CA PRO A 79 47.03 -2.97 7.70
C PRO A 79 46.09 -2.98 6.50
N GLN A 80 46.63 -2.73 5.30
CA GLN A 80 45.88 -2.56 4.06
C GLN A 80 44.87 -3.69 3.74
N PRO A 81 45.17 -4.98 3.98
CA PRO A 81 44.19 -6.06 3.77
C PRO A 81 42.93 -5.92 4.63
N VAL A 82 43.07 -5.43 5.88
CA VAL A 82 41.92 -5.21 6.79
C VAL A 82 41.07 -4.04 6.29
N LEU A 83 41.70 -2.99 5.76
CA LEU A 83 40.98 -1.86 5.16
C LEU A 83 40.15 -2.29 3.94
N ILE A 84 40.74 -3.10 3.05
CA ILE A 84 40.06 -3.65 1.87
C ILE A 84 38.90 -4.57 2.30
N GLY A 85 39.14 -5.47 3.27
CA GLY A 85 38.12 -6.36 3.80
C GLY A 85 36.95 -5.59 4.43
N ALA A 86 37.23 -4.55 5.21
CA ALA A 86 36.22 -3.69 5.80
C ALA A 86 35.38 -2.94 4.75
N ALA A 87 36.02 -2.45 3.68
CA ALA A 87 35.31 -1.77 2.59
C ALA A 87 34.37 -2.74 1.84
N LEU A 88 34.83 -3.95 1.53
CA LEU A 88 33.99 -4.98 0.89
C LEU A 88 32.83 -5.39 1.79
N LEU A 89 33.08 -5.57 3.09
CA LEU A 89 32.05 -5.92 4.06
C LEU A 89 31.00 -4.81 4.19
N LEU A 90 31.41 -3.55 4.19
CA LEU A 90 30.50 -2.40 4.22
C LEU A 90 29.56 -2.39 3.00
N LEU A 91 30.10 -2.67 1.80
CA LEU A 91 29.30 -2.78 0.58
C LEU A 91 28.29 -3.93 0.66
N LEU A 92 28.71 -5.09 1.21
CA LEU A 92 27.82 -6.23 1.42
C LEU A 92 26.73 -5.93 2.44
N CYS A 93 27.06 -5.24 3.54
CA CYS A 93 26.09 -4.79 4.53
C CYS A 93 25.07 -3.83 3.92
N ALA A 94 25.52 -2.87 3.10
CA ALA A 94 24.64 -1.94 2.40
C ALA A 94 23.71 -2.64 1.39
N TYR A 95 24.24 -3.62 0.64
CA TYR A 95 23.42 -4.42 -0.24
C TYR A 95 22.38 -5.24 0.53
N ALA A 96 22.79 -5.88 1.63
CA ALA A 96 21.91 -6.70 2.44
C ALA A 96 20.81 -5.88 3.12
N SER A 97 21.10 -4.65 3.56
CA SER A 97 20.07 -3.78 4.13
C SER A 97 19.06 -3.33 3.06
N LEU A 98 19.53 -2.99 1.85
CA LEU A 98 18.65 -2.70 0.71
C LEU A 98 17.77 -3.90 0.34
N ASP A 99 18.33 -5.11 0.36
CA ASP A 99 17.56 -6.34 0.11
C ASP A 99 16.55 -6.62 1.22
N ALA A 100 16.93 -6.41 2.49
CA ALA A 100 16.02 -6.50 3.63
C ALA A 100 14.85 -5.51 3.50
N PHE A 101 15.10 -4.29 3.03
CA PHE A 101 14.05 -3.32 2.72
C PHE A 101 13.13 -3.81 1.60
N ASN A 102 13.68 -4.30 0.50
CA ASN A 102 12.87 -4.88 -0.58
C ASN A 102 11.97 -6.01 -0.07
N VAL A 103 12.49 -6.88 0.81
CA VAL A 103 11.74 -7.96 1.46
C VAL A 103 10.69 -7.44 2.45
N ILE A 104 10.81 -6.24 2.99
CA ILE A 104 9.75 -5.65 3.84
C ILE A 104 8.69 -4.95 2.98
N GLY A 105 9.12 -4.16 1.99
CA GLY A 105 8.23 -3.33 1.18
C GLY A 105 7.40 -4.10 0.17
N LEU A 106 7.94 -5.16 -0.44
CA LEU A 106 7.20 -5.96 -1.44
C LEU A 106 6.08 -6.80 -0.83
N THR A 107 6.02 -6.88 0.50
CA THR A 107 5.45 -8.04 1.21
C THR A 107 4.52 -7.63 2.32
N GLY A 108 4.73 -6.43 2.88
CA GLY A 108 4.05 -5.97 4.08
C GLY A 108 4.31 -6.85 5.32
N ARG A 109 5.17 -7.88 5.22
CA ARG A 109 5.48 -8.84 6.29
C ARG A 109 6.83 -8.48 6.90
N ARG A 110 6.79 -8.01 8.15
CA ARG A 110 7.98 -7.72 8.96
C ARG A 110 8.55 -9.02 9.52
N GLY A 111 9.27 -9.78 8.70
CA GLY A 111 10.08 -10.90 9.19
C GLY A 111 11.14 -10.41 10.18
N VAL A 112 11.38 -11.18 11.25
CA VAL A 112 12.38 -10.80 12.28
C VAL A 112 13.78 -10.66 11.67
N GLY A 113 14.16 -11.51 10.72
CA GLY A 113 15.48 -11.47 10.07
C GLY A 113 15.79 -10.17 9.32
N PRO A 114 14.98 -9.77 8.31
CA PRO A 114 15.15 -8.50 7.61
C PRO A 114 15.18 -7.28 8.53
N VAL A 115 14.26 -7.21 9.50
CA VAL A 115 14.21 -6.10 10.47
C VAL A 115 15.48 -6.06 11.33
N LEU A 116 15.92 -7.23 11.81
CA LEU A 116 17.13 -7.35 12.62
C LEU A 116 18.36 -6.90 11.83
N ALA A 117 18.45 -7.23 10.54
CA ALA A 117 19.58 -6.81 9.71
C ALA A 117 19.61 -5.30 9.44
N LEU A 118 18.43 -4.68 9.22
CA LEU A 118 18.33 -3.24 9.08
C LEU A 118 18.84 -2.50 10.32
N ILE A 119 18.61 -3.05 11.51
CA ILE A 119 19.07 -2.49 12.78
C ILE A 119 20.54 -2.82 13.03
N LEU A 120 20.93 -4.10 12.93
CA LEU A 120 22.22 -4.57 13.40
C LEU A 120 23.37 -4.27 12.43
N LEU A 121 23.16 -4.30 11.11
CA LEU A 121 24.26 -4.09 10.16
C LEU A 121 24.87 -2.68 10.27
N PRO A 122 24.08 -1.58 10.33
CA PRO A 122 24.62 -0.24 10.58
C PRO A 122 25.32 -0.14 11.95
N LEU A 123 24.75 -0.75 12.99
CA LEU A 123 25.34 -0.75 14.34
C LEU A 123 26.66 -1.52 14.42
N ILE A 124 26.78 -2.63 13.68
CA ILE A 124 28.03 -3.40 13.59
C ILE A 124 29.11 -2.61 12.86
N ALA A 125 28.77 -1.94 11.76
CA ALA A 125 29.71 -1.08 11.04
C ALA A 125 30.21 0.08 11.93
N LEU A 126 29.28 0.71 12.65
CA LEU A 126 29.55 1.80 13.58
C LEU A 126 30.38 1.35 14.79
N GLY A 127 30.03 0.20 15.37
CA GLY A 127 30.75 -0.43 16.47
C GLY A 127 32.17 -0.85 16.07
N PHE A 128 32.34 -1.40 14.86
CA PHE A 128 33.65 -1.75 14.31
C PHE A 128 34.52 -0.51 14.10
N ALA A 129 33.98 0.57 13.53
CA ALA A 129 34.70 1.82 13.32
C ALA A 129 35.11 2.49 14.65
N ALA A 130 34.21 2.52 15.64
CA ALA A 130 34.49 3.04 16.97
C ALA A 130 35.55 2.20 17.71
N TRP A 131 35.45 0.87 17.64
CA TRP A 131 36.42 -0.05 18.20
C TRP A 131 37.80 0.10 17.54
N ALA A 132 37.85 0.21 16.21
CA ALA A 132 39.10 0.36 15.48
C ALA A 132 39.88 1.59 15.97
N ARG A 133 39.17 2.71 16.19
CA ARG A 133 39.74 3.96 16.72
C ARG A 133 40.28 3.80 18.15
N SER A 134 39.55 3.12 19.05
CA SER A 134 40.01 2.92 20.44
C SER A 134 41.14 1.88 20.55
N SER A 135 41.29 1.01 19.56
CA SER A 135 42.31 -0.06 19.52
C SER A 135 43.69 0.38 19.01
N ALA A 136 43.91 1.65 18.71
CA ALA A 136 45.12 2.14 18.02
C ALA A 136 46.44 1.86 18.77
N GLY A 137 46.39 1.54 20.07
CA GLY A 137 47.56 1.16 20.88
C GLY A 137 47.65 -0.33 21.25
N GLU A 138 46.71 -1.16 20.79
CA GLU A 138 46.69 -2.59 21.13
C GLU A 138 47.62 -3.42 20.22
N PRO A 139 48.10 -4.60 20.68
CA PRO A 139 48.88 -5.52 19.85
C PRO A 139 48.09 -6.00 18.62
N ASP A 140 48.76 -6.08 17.46
CA ASP A 140 48.14 -6.45 16.18
C ASP A 140 47.36 -7.76 16.21
N ARG A 141 47.82 -8.76 16.98
CA ARG A 141 47.12 -10.05 17.12
C ARG A 141 45.71 -9.89 17.69
N ARG A 142 45.52 -9.02 18.69
CA ARG A 142 44.20 -8.76 19.30
C ARG A 142 43.30 -7.98 18.34
N ARG A 143 43.90 -7.05 17.58
CA ARG A 143 43.20 -6.26 16.57
C ARG A 143 42.68 -7.12 15.43
N ILE A 144 43.50 -8.06 14.95
CA ILE A 144 43.11 -9.03 13.92
C ILE A 144 41.99 -9.96 14.41
N MET A 145 42.09 -10.48 15.64
CA MET A 145 41.05 -11.34 16.22
C MET A 145 39.69 -10.63 16.36
N ALA A 146 39.70 -9.41 16.90
CA ALA A 146 38.48 -8.61 17.04
C ALA A 146 37.89 -8.21 15.68
N ALA A 147 38.71 -7.77 14.72
CA ALA A 147 38.25 -7.48 13.36
C ALA A 147 37.64 -8.71 12.68
N SER A 148 38.21 -9.89 12.90
CA SER A 148 37.66 -11.16 12.41
C SER A 148 36.31 -11.49 13.05
N GLY A 149 36.13 -11.18 14.35
CA GLY A 149 34.86 -11.33 15.06
C GLY A 149 33.76 -10.43 14.49
N PHE A 150 34.04 -9.13 14.29
CA PHE A 150 33.11 -8.21 13.64
C PHE A 150 32.75 -8.66 12.21
N GLY A 151 33.77 -9.11 11.46
CA GLY A 151 33.59 -9.66 10.12
C GLY A 151 32.69 -10.90 10.11
N LEU A 152 32.89 -11.83 11.04
CA LEU A 152 32.09 -13.05 11.14
C LEU A 152 30.61 -12.73 11.45
N VAL A 153 30.35 -11.84 12.42
CA VAL A 153 28.97 -11.45 12.77
C VAL A 153 28.27 -10.77 11.60
N ALA A 154 28.96 -9.85 10.91
CA ALA A 154 28.42 -9.20 9.72
C ALA A 154 28.12 -10.18 8.59
N VAL A 155 29.03 -11.13 8.31
CA VAL A 155 28.82 -12.16 7.28
C VAL A 155 27.63 -13.05 7.62
N VAL A 156 27.48 -13.48 8.88
CA VAL A 156 26.33 -14.28 9.33
C VAL A 156 25.01 -13.54 9.14
N LEU A 157 24.97 -12.24 9.45
CA LEU A 157 23.77 -11.42 9.25
C LEU A 157 23.46 -11.15 7.78
N VAL A 158 24.48 -10.88 6.96
CA VAL A 158 24.30 -10.72 5.51
C VAL A 158 23.78 -12.03 4.89
N ALA A 159 24.37 -13.17 5.26
CA ALA A 159 23.95 -14.47 4.76
C ALA A 159 22.51 -14.83 5.18
N SER A 160 22.12 -14.52 6.42
CA SER A 160 20.76 -14.81 6.89
C SER A 160 19.70 -13.99 6.14
N VAL A 161 19.99 -12.72 5.83
CA VAL A 161 19.10 -11.89 4.99
C VAL A 161 19.01 -12.45 3.57
N MET A 162 20.15 -12.77 2.95
CA MET A 162 20.17 -13.28 1.58
C MET A 162 19.41 -14.61 1.44
N LEU A 163 19.55 -15.51 2.42
CA LEU A 163 18.80 -16.76 2.46
C LEU A 163 17.30 -16.51 2.65
N ALA A 164 16.93 -15.66 3.60
CA ALA A 164 15.54 -15.26 3.82
C ALA A 164 14.93 -14.61 2.56
N GLY A 165 15.69 -13.75 1.87
CA GLY A 165 15.28 -13.12 0.63
C GLY A 165 15.09 -14.12 -0.52
N ARG A 166 15.92 -15.16 -0.61
CA ARG A 166 15.79 -16.21 -1.64
C ARG A 166 14.54 -17.05 -1.45
N ASP A 167 14.31 -17.57 -0.24
CA ASP A 167 13.12 -18.36 0.07
C ASP A 167 11.85 -17.53 -0.17
N TYR A 168 11.92 -16.25 0.19
CA TYR A 168 10.82 -15.32 0.02
C TYR A 168 10.51 -15.02 -1.46
N ARG A 169 11.53 -14.73 -2.28
CA ARG A 169 11.32 -14.52 -3.73
C ARG A 169 10.71 -15.76 -4.40
N GLY A 170 11.04 -16.96 -3.92
CA GLY A 170 10.41 -18.20 -4.34
C GLY A 170 8.91 -18.26 -3.98
N GLN A 171 8.55 -17.89 -2.75
CA GLN A 171 7.15 -17.82 -2.30
C GLN A 171 6.35 -16.76 -3.08
N VAL A 172 6.90 -15.55 -3.28
CA VAL A 172 6.23 -14.52 -4.08
C VAL A 172 6.01 -14.97 -5.52
N ALA A 173 6.99 -15.66 -6.12
CA ALA A 173 6.82 -16.19 -7.45
C ALA A 173 5.69 -17.24 -7.49
N ALA A 174 5.57 -18.08 -6.47
CA ALA A 174 4.49 -19.05 -6.34
C ALA A 174 3.13 -18.37 -6.12
N ASP A 175 3.03 -17.42 -5.18
CA ASP A 175 1.80 -16.66 -4.89
C ASP A 175 1.35 -15.86 -6.12
N ARG A 176 2.29 -15.24 -6.86
CA ARG A 176 1.99 -14.56 -8.12
C ARG A 176 1.55 -15.53 -9.21
N ALA A 177 2.16 -16.71 -9.29
CA ALA A 177 1.74 -17.73 -10.24
C ALA A 177 0.32 -18.25 -9.94
N GLU A 178 -0.01 -18.43 -8.65
CA GLU A 178 -1.35 -18.82 -8.21
C GLU A 178 -2.38 -17.71 -8.48
N ALA A 179 -2.05 -16.45 -8.16
CA ALA A 179 -2.91 -15.31 -8.46
C ALA A 179 -3.17 -15.17 -9.98
N ASN A 180 -2.12 -15.31 -10.80
CA ASN A 180 -2.26 -15.28 -12.26
C ASN A 180 -3.06 -16.48 -12.79
N ALA A 181 -2.88 -17.67 -12.21
CA ALA A 181 -3.65 -18.86 -12.61
C ALA A 181 -5.13 -18.71 -12.26
N GLU A 182 -5.44 -18.17 -11.08
CA GLU A 182 -6.81 -17.86 -10.68
C GLU A 182 -7.41 -16.76 -11.56
N GLU A 183 -6.64 -15.75 -11.94
CA GLU A 183 -7.07 -14.72 -12.90
C GLU A 183 -7.42 -15.33 -14.26
N GLN A 184 -6.56 -16.21 -14.79
CA GLN A 184 -6.83 -16.92 -16.04
C GLN A 184 -8.08 -17.81 -15.95
N ARG A 185 -8.30 -18.48 -14.81
CA ARG A 185 -9.52 -19.27 -14.59
C ARG A 185 -10.77 -18.40 -14.60
N ARG A 186 -10.74 -17.25 -13.94
CA ARG A 186 -11.88 -16.30 -13.91
C ARG A 186 -12.17 -15.72 -15.29
N ASP A 187 -11.14 -15.37 -16.04
CA ASP A 187 -11.29 -14.86 -17.41
C ASP A 187 -11.86 -15.95 -18.33
N ALA A 188 -11.36 -17.19 -18.23
CA ALA A 188 -11.90 -18.32 -18.98
C ALA A 188 -13.36 -18.65 -18.59
N ALA A 189 -13.72 -18.49 -17.32
CA ALA A 189 -15.09 -18.67 -16.85
C ALA A 189 -16.04 -17.60 -17.42
N LEU A 190 -15.60 -16.33 -17.45
CA LEU A 190 -16.35 -15.26 -18.10
C LEU A 190 -16.52 -15.53 -19.60
N ASP A 191 -15.46 -15.93 -20.30
CA ASP A 191 -15.52 -16.25 -21.73
C ASP A 191 -16.46 -17.43 -22.01
N ALA A 192 -16.44 -18.47 -21.18
CA ALA A 192 -17.37 -19.59 -21.26
C ALA A 192 -18.83 -19.17 -21.02
N LEU A 193 -19.08 -18.30 -20.04
CA LEU A 193 -20.41 -17.73 -19.81
C LEU A 193 -20.87 -16.91 -21.03
N LEU A 194 -20.05 -16.00 -21.54
CA LEU A 194 -20.37 -15.19 -22.71
C LEU A 194 -20.65 -16.04 -23.96
N ALA A 195 -19.97 -17.18 -24.11
CA ALA A 195 -20.19 -18.10 -25.23
C ALA A 195 -21.44 -18.97 -25.09
N SER A 196 -21.91 -19.25 -23.87
CA SER A 196 -23.00 -20.22 -23.63
C SER A 196 -24.37 -19.78 -24.15
N GLY A 197 -24.61 -18.48 -24.36
CA GLY A 197 -25.88 -17.92 -24.84
C GLY A 197 -27.04 -17.94 -23.83
N ASP A 198 -27.01 -18.81 -22.82
CA ASP A 198 -28.03 -18.95 -21.77
C ASP A 198 -27.71 -18.17 -20.49
N THR A 199 -26.75 -17.24 -20.56
CA THR A 199 -26.26 -16.48 -19.41
C THR A 199 -27.30 -15.49 -18.89
N ARG A 200 -27.45 -15.43 -17.57
CA ARG A 200 -28.34 -14.47 -16.89
C ARG A 200 -27.59 -13.20 -16.52
N LEU A 201 -28.31 -12.07 -16.50
CA LEU A 201 -27.74 -10.78 -16.10
C LEU A 201 -27.01 -10.84 -14.76
N GLU A 202 -27.60 -11.51 -13.76
CA GLU A 202 -27.06 -11.67 -12.41
C GLU A 202 -25.65 -12.31 -12.40
N GLN A 203 -25.40 -13.30 -13.25
CA GLN A 203 -24.10 -13.98 -13.32
C GLN A 203 -23.01 -13.06 -13.90
N LEU A 204 -23.36 -12.17 -14.82
CA LEU A 204 -22.41 -11.23 -15.41
C LEU A 204 -22.14 -10.02 -14.51
N LEU A 205 -23.11 -9.64 -13.66
CA LEU A 205 -22.89 -8.57 -12.67
C LEU A 205 -21.75 -8.90 -11.71
N GLU A 206 -21.58 -10.18 -11.33
CA GLU A 206 -20.48 -10.60 -10.45
C GLU A 206 -19.11 -10.18 -11.01
N TYR A 207 -18.93 -10.20 -12.33
CA TYR A 207 -17.68 -9.82 -12.98
C TYR A 207 -17.51 -8.30 -13.19
N ILE A 208 -18.56 -7.51 -12.98
CA ILE A 208 -18.48 -6.04 -12.99
C ILE A 208 -17.99 -5.53 -11.62
N TYR A 209 -18.44 -6.16 -10.54
CA TYR A 209 -18.10 -5.77 -9.17
C TYR A 209 -16.91 -6.54 -8.58
N ASP A 210 -16.46 -7.63 -9.21
CA ASP A 210 -15.27 -8.36 -8.79
C ASP A 210 -14.01 -7.51 -9.05
N GLU A 211 -13.59 -6.76 -8.03
CA GLU A 211 -12.31 -6.04 -8.01
C GLU A 211 -11.11 -6.98 -8.02
N GLY A 212 -11.31 -8.30 -7.95
CA GLY A 212 -10.25 -9.30 -7.98
C GLY A 212 -9.17 -9.08 -6.90
N PRO A 213 -8.11 -9.90 -6.89
CA PRO A 213 -6.92 -9.55 -6.14
C PRO A 213 -6.30 -8.26 -6.74
N PRO A 214 -5.82 -7.31 -5.91
CA PRO A 214 -5.20 -6.07 -6.38
C PRO A 214 -4.06 -6.40 -7.34
N ARG A 215 -4.17 -5.89 -8.56
CA ARG A 215 -3.17 -6.13 -9.61
C ARG A 215 -1.85 -5.47 -9.22
N PRO A 216 -0.69 -6.12 -9.41
CA PRO A 216 0.58 -5.43 -9.37
C PRO A 216 0.52 -4.27 -10.38
N ALA A 217 0.96 -3.09 -9.96
CA ALA A 217 0.81 -1.83 -10.68
C ALA A 217 0.97 -1.97 -12.21
N GLY A 218 -0.12 -1.73 -12.95
CA GLY A 218 -0.13 -1.72 -14.42
C GLY A 218 -1.20 -2.58 -15.10
N GLY A 219 -1.88 -3.48 -14.40
CA GLY A 219 -2.98 -4.25 -15.00
C GLY A 219 -4.32 -3.51 -14.94
N MET A 220 -4.93 -3.22 -16.08
CA MET A 220 -6.18 -2.43 -16.23
C MET A 220 -7.41 -3.13 -15.61
N SER A 221 -7.64 -2.96 -14.29
CA SER A 221 -8.71 -3.63 -13.53
C SER A 221 -10.12 -3.48 -14.12
N GLY A 222 -10.32 -2.58 -15.09
CA GLY A 222 -11.59 -2.39 -15.80
C GLY A 222 -11.88 -3.36 -16.96
N GLU A 223 -10.91 -4.06 -17.55
CA GLU A 223 -11.16 -4.80 -18.82
C GLU A 223 -12.19 -5.94 -18.66
N ARG A 224 -12.13 -6.69 -17.54
CA ARG A 224 -13.10 -7.76 -17.27
C ARG A 224 -14.50 -7.20 -17.05
N GLY A 225 -14.62 -6.14 -16.26
CA GLY A 225 -15.89 -5.46 -16.03
C GLY A 225 -16.50 -4.90 -17.31
N GLU A 226 -15.69 -4.32 -18.19
CA GLU A 226 -16.16 -3.83 -19.50
C GLU A 226 -16.60 -4.99 -20.42
N ARG A 227 -15.86 -6.12 -20.45
CA ARG A 227 -16.30 -7.32 -21.19
C ARG A 227 -17.63 -7.87 -20.65
N ALA A 228 -17.78 -7.96 -19.34
CA ALA A 228 -19.01 -8.41 -18.69
C ALA A 228 -20.17 -7.45 -19.01
N ARG A 229 -19.95 -6.14 -18.93
CA ARG A 229 -20.94 -5.11 -19.28
C ARG A 229 -21.36 -5.21 -20.75
N ALA A 230 -20.40 -5.36 -21.67
CA ALA A 230 -20.68 -5.56 -23.10
C ALA A 230 -21.48 -6.84 -23.34
N GLY A 231 -21.23 -7.90 -22.56
CA GLY A 231 -22.04 -9.12 -22.53
C GLY A 231 -23.49 -8.85 -22.12
N ILE A 232 -23.69 -8.14 -21.01
CA ILE A 232 -25.02 -7.78 -20.50
C ILE A 232 -25.83 -6.99 -21.54
N GLN A 233 -25.21 -6.01 -22.20
CA GLN A 233 -25.87 -5.18 -23.20
C GLN A 233 -26.42 -5.99 -24.40
N ARG A 234 -25.84 -7.17 -24.66
CA ARG A 234 -26.28 -8.09 -25.73
C ARG A 234 -27.35 -9.08 -25.28
N LEU A 235 -27.60 -9.23 -23.97
CA LEU A 235 -28.62 -10.15 -23.47
C LEU A 235 -30.03 -9.65 -23.87
N PRO A 236 -30.85 -10.48 -24.55
CA PRO A 236 -32.23 -10.13 -24.87
C PRO A 236 -33.11 -9.96 -23.63
N SER A 237 -32.83 -10.71 -22.57
CA SER A 237 -33.59 -10.69 -21.30
C SER A 237 -33.19 -9.55 -20.37
N ARG A 238 -32.19 -8.71 -20.70
CA ARG A 238 -31.57 -7.76 -19.76
C ARG A 238 -32.58 -6.85 -19.06
N GLN A 239 -33.59 -6.34 -19.76
CA GLN A 239 -34.62 -5.47 -19.18
C GLN A 239 -35.44 -6.21 -18.13
N ALA A 240 -35.94 -7.40 -18.47
CA ALA A 240 -36.76 -8.20 -17.57
C ALA A 240 -35.94 -8.70 -16.37
N ASP A 241 -34.69 -9.08 -16.59
CA ASP A 241 -33.79 -9.55 -15.53
C ASP A 241 -33.44 -8.42 -14.56
N ALA A 242 -33.12 -7.22 -15.07
CA ALA A 242 -32.85 -6.04 -14.26
C ALA A 242 -34.07 -5.64 -13.42
N MET A 243 -35.28 -5.64 -14.00
CA MET A 243 -36.50 -5.36 -13.23
C MET A 243 -36.73 -6.38 -12.11
N ARG A 244 -36.52 -7.69 -12.38
CA ARG A 244 -36.64 -8.73 -11.36
C ARG A 244 -35.60 -8.58 -10.25
N LEU A 245 -34.38 -8.17 -10.59
CA LEU A 245 -33.32 -7.91 -9.61
C LEU A 245 -33.62 -6.68 -8.78
N LEU A 246 -34.04 -5.59 -9.41
CA LEU A 246 -34.36 -4.32 -8.75
C LEU A 246 -35.47 -4.51 -7.70
N ALA A 247 -36.47 -5.33 -7.99
CA ALA A 247 -37.56 -5.65 -7.06
C ALA A 247 -37.08 -6.38 -5.78
N ARG A 248 -35.86 -6.94 -5.74
CA ARG A 248 -35.31 -7.58 -4.55
C ARG A 248 -34.85 -6.55 -3.51
N PRO A 249 -34.70 -6.94 -2.22
CA PRO A 249 -34.19 -6.05 -1.18
C PRO A 249 -32.79 -5.48 -1.47
N ASP A 250 -31.90 -6.28 -2.08
CA ASP A 250 -30.52 -5.94 -2.45
C ASP A 250 -30.38 -5.45 -3.91
N GLY A 251 -31.50 -5.26 -4.61
CA GLY A 251 -31.52 -4.98 -6.04
C GLY A 251 -30.79 -3.71 -6.45
N LEU A 252 -30.91 -2.64 -5.67
CA LEU A 252 -30.23 -1.36 -5.96
C LEU A 252 -28.72 -1.43 -5.77
N GLU A 253 -28.24 -2.22 -4.82
CA GLU A 253 -26.81 -2.44 -4.61
C GLU A 253 -26.21 -3.21 -5.79
N ARG A 254 -26.88 -4.29 -6.20
CA ARG A 254 -26.46 -5.09 -7.37
C ARG A 254 -26.58 -4.37 -8.70
N LEU A 255 -27.38 -3.31 -8.79
CA LEU A 255 -27.62 -2.54 -10.01
C LEU A 255 -27.13 -1.09 -9.90
N GLU A 256 -26.10 -0.84 -9.08
CA GLU A 256 -25.46 0.48 -8.95
C GLU A 256 -25.07 1.11 -10.31
N TRP A 257 -24.70 0.29 -11.30
CA TRP A 257 -24.28 0.73 -12.63
C TRP A 257 -25.35 0.53 -13.72
N MET A 258 -26.63 0.57 -13.36
CA MET A 258 -27.76 0.30 -14.27
C MET A 258 -27.75 1.18 -15.53
N SER A 259 -27.33 2.44 -15.41
CA SER A 259 -27.19 3.37 -16.55
C SER A 259 -26.23 2.86 -17.65
N GLY A 260 -25.25 2.03 -17.29
CA GLY A 260 -24.29 1.42 -18.22
C GLY A 260 -24.78 0.11 -18.88
N LEU A 261 -25.97 -0.38 -18.54
CA LEU A 261 -26.46 -1.70 -18.99
C LEU A 261 -27.33 -1.65 -20.27
N ASN A 262 -27.47 -0.47 -20.89
CA ASN A 262 -28.32 -0.26 -22.07
C ASN A 262 -29.78 -0.74 -21.87
N LEU A 263 -30.34 -0.39 -20.71
CA LEU A 263 -31.76 -0.60 -20.40
C LEU A 263 -32.60 0.53 -21.00
N ALA A 264 -33.86 0.24 -21.30
CA ALA A 264 -34.82 1.27 -21.67
C ALA A 264 -35.43 1.89 -20.40
N VAL A 265 -35.52 3.22 -20.36
CA VAL A 265 -36.25 3.93 -19.30
C VAL A 265 -37.75 3.81 -19.61
N THR A 266 -38.41 2.84 -18.97
CA THR A 266 -39.86 2.59 -19.11
C THR A 266 -40.60 2.97 -17.84
N PRO A 267 -41.92 3.23 -17.90
CA PRO A 267 -42.72 3.52 -16.71
C PRO A 267 -42.61 2.44 -15.62
N GLU A 268 -42.52 1.17 -16.01
CA GLU A 268 -42.39 0.03 -15.09
C GLU A 268 -41.02 0.03 -14.41
N LEU A 269 -39.95 0.38 -15.14
CA LEU A 269 -38.61 0.52 -14.56
C LEU A 269 -38.58 1.70 -13.58
N CYS A 270 -39.12 2.85 -13.97
CA CYS A 270 -39.22 4.02 -13.08
C CYS A 270 -39.97 3.68 -11.79
N GLY A 271 -41.13 3.01 -11.90
CA GLY A 271 -41.94 2.60 -10.75
C GLY A 271 -41.20 1.63 -9.82
N THR A 272 -40.56 0.60 -10.40
CA THR A 272 -39.78 -0.40 -9.64
C THR A 272 -38.57 0.24 -8.95
N TYR A 273 -37.91 1.19 -9.61
CA TYR A 273 -36.80 1.95 -9.04
C TYR A 273 -37.26 2.82 -7.88
N VAL A 274 -38.36 3.58 -8.03
CA VAL A 274 -38.92 4.41 -6.97
C VAL A 274 -39.28 3.58 -5.74
N GLU A 275 -39.91 2.43 -5.93
CA GLU A 275 -40.23 1.52 -4.83
C GLU A 275 -38.96 1.03 -4.11
N SER A 276 -37.97 0.60 -4.88
CA SER A 276 -36.71 0.08 -4.35
C SER A 276 -35.90 1.15 -3.63
N PHE A 277 -35.88 2.37 -4.17
CA PHE A 277 -35.19 3.52 -3.59
C PHE A 277 -35.91 3.99 -2.33
N GLY A 278 -37.24 3.90 -2.29
CA GLY A 278 -38.03 4.12 -1.08
C GLY A 278 -37.62 3.24 0.09
N ARG A 279 -37.15 2.01 -0.16
CA ARG A 279 -36.61 1.14 0.90
C ARG A 279 -35.31 1.69 1.49
N LEU A 280 -34.42 2.27 0.67
CA LEU A 280 -33.20 2.94 1.15
C LEU A 280 -33.53 4.19 1.99
N ILE A 281 -34.52 4.99 1.55
CA ILE A 281 -34.99 6.16 2.31
C ILE A 281 -35.47 5.76 3.71
N GLY A 282 -36.15 4.62 3.85
CA GLY A 282 -36.58 4.09 5.15
C GLY A 282 -35.42 3.83 6.12
N GLY A 283 -34.19 3.64 5.62
CA GLY A 283 -32.97 3.53 6.42
C GLY A 283 -32.44 4.87 6.96
N LEU A 284 -32.89 6.01 6.43
CA LEU A 284 -32.52 7.36 6.87
C LEU A 284 -33.28 7.79 8.13
N ALA A 285 -33.12 7.04 9.23
CA ALA A 285 -33.68 7.38 10.54
C ALA A 285 -32.57 7.49 11.58
N ALA A 286 -32.64 8.52 12.43
CA ALA A 286 -31.69 8.71 13.53
C ALA A 286 -31.73 7.49 14.48
N GLY A 287 -30.56 6.94 14.79
CA GLY A 287 -30.44 5.73 15.63
C GLY A 287 -30.71 4.41 14.91
N ASN A 288 -30.99 4.42 13.60
CA ASN A 288 -31.04 3.20 12.81
C ASN A 288 -29.62 2.67 12.55
N PRO A 289 -29.28 1.43 12.91
CA PRO A 289 -27.96 0.86 12.62
C PRO A 289 -27.64 0.78 11.12
N GLY A 290 -28.65 0.81 10.25
CA GLY A 290 -28.50 0.84 8.80
C GLY A 290 -28.31 2.24 8.19
N LEU A 291 -28.13 3.29 9.00
CA LEU A 291 -28.04 4.67 8.52
C LEU A 291 -26.85 4.88 7.57
N GLU A 292 -25.66 4.40 7.94
CA GLU A 292 -24.45 4.53 7.11
C GLU A 292 -24.60 3.79 5.77
N THR A 293 -25.17 2.59 5.81
CA THR A 293 -25.50 1.80 4.62
C THR A 293 -26.50 2.54 3.72
N ALA A 294 -27.52 3.19 4.31
CA ALA A 294 -28.51 3.95 3.55
C ALA A 294 -27.91 5.20 2.89
N VAL A 295 -27.09 5.98 3.61
CA VAL A 295 -26.40 7.17 3.06
C VAL A 295 -25.46 6.75 1.94
N THR A 296 -24.63 5.75 2.17
CA THR A 296 -23.70 5.22 1.15
C THR A 296 -24.45 4.67 -0.05
N GLY A 297 -25.51 3.90 0.19
CA GLY A 297 -26.36 3.32 -0.84
C GLY A 297 -27.00 4.41 -1.72
N ILE A 298 -27.52 5.48 -1.14
CA ILE A 298 -28.11 6.62 -1.89
C ILE A 298 -27.04 7.33 -2.72
N SER A 299 -25.86 7.62 -2.14
CA SER A 299 -24.76 8.27 -2.87
C SER A 299 -24.30 7.45 -4.07
N ARG A 300 -24.25 6.12 -3.93
CA ARG A 300 -23.90 5.19 -5.02
C ARG A 300 -24.89 5.22 -6.19
N GLN A 301 -26.13 5.66 -5.97
CA GLN A 301 -27.14 5.73 -7.03
C GLN A 301 -27.08 7.00 -7.90
N ASP A 302 -26.08 7.89 -7.75
CA ASP A 302 -25.98 9.15 -8.53
C ASP A 302 -26.20 8.96 -10.03
N ASN A 303 -25.42 8.05 -10.62
CA ASN A 303 -25.45 7.77 -12.06
C ASN A 303 -26.82 7.25 -12.52
N ASN A 304 -27.48 6.45 -11.69
CA ASN A 304 -28.81 5.92 -11.98
C ASN A 304 -29.88 7.01 -11.87
N LEU A 305 -29.81 7.86 -10.84
CA LEU A 305 -30.74 8.98 -10.64
C LEU A 305 -30.68 9.96 -11.81
N ARG A 306 -29.48 10.37 -12.24
CA ARG A 306 -29.28 11.26 -13.39
C ARG A 306 -29.81 10.64 -14.68
N TRP A 307 -29.46 9.38 -14.93
CA TRP A 307 -29.90 8.66 -16.13
C TRP A 307 -31.43 8.51 -16.19
N LEU A 308 -32.08 8.15 -15.08
CA LEU A 308 -33.54 8.01 -15.01
C LEU A 308 -34.26 9.36 -15.16
N LEU A 309 -33.75 10.43 -14.55
CA LEU A 309 -34.27 11.79 -14.72
C LEU A 309 -34.17 12.25 -16.18
N ALA A 310 -33.02 12.06 -16.82
CA ALA A 310 -32.82 12.38 -18.23
C ALA A 310 -33.72 11.55 -19.16
N GLY A 311 -34.04 10.32 -18.77
CA GLY A 311 -35.00 9.44 -19.45
C GLY A 311 -36.48 9.76 -19.18
N GLY A 312 -36.78 10.81 -18.39
CA GLY A 312 -38.15 11.26 -18.13
C GLY A 312 -38.87 10.56 -16.97
N CYS A 313 -38.17 9.82 -16.10
CA CYS A 313 -38.78 9.33 -14.86
C CYS A 313 -39.07 10.51 -13.91
N ASP A 314 -40.30 10.60 -13.40
CA ASP A 314 -40.63 11.53 -12.32
C ASP A 314 -40.08 11.01 -10.96
N LEU A 315 -38.86 11.42 -10.64
CA LEU A 315 -38.20 11.12 -9.36
C LEU A 315 -38.30 12.25 -8.33
N LEU A 316 -38.91 13.39 -8.69
CA LEU A 316 -38.96 14.57 -7.82
C LEU A 316 -39.59 14.28 -6.46
N PRO A 317 -40.77 13.62 -6.36
CA PRO A 317 -41.37 13.30 -5.05
C PRO A 317 -40.50 12.38 -4.18
N THR A 318 -39.68 11.54 -4.81
CA THR A 318 -38.79 10.61 -4.12
C THR A 318 -37.54 11.34 -3.62
N LEU A 319 -36.96 12.23 -4.43
CA LEU A 319 -35.86 13.09 -4.02
C LEU A 319 -36.26 14.03 -2.88
N GLU A 320 -37.45 14.63 -2.92
CA GLU A 320 -37.95 15.50 -1.84
C GLU A 320 -38.09 14.76 -0.52
N ARG A 321 -38.67 13.56 -0.53
CA ARG A 321 -38.73 12.69 0.66
C ARG A 321 -37.34 12.35 1.20
N THR A 322 -36.37 12.14 0.32
CA THR A 322 -34.98 11.83 0.70
C THR A 322 -34.30 13.04 1.35
N ILE A 323 -34.45 14.23 0.76
CA ILE A 323 -33.94 15.49 1.29
C ILE A 323 -34.55 15.77 2.67
N ASP A 324 -35.87 15.62 2.81
CA ASP A 324 -36.57 15.82 4.08
C ASP A 324 -36.13 14.82 5.16
N ALA A 325 -35.88 13.57 4.79
CA ALA A 325 -35.33 12.57 5.70
C ALA A 325 -33.89 12.93 6.12
N ALA A 326 -33.04 13.30 5.16
CA ALA A 326 -31.65 13.67 5.40
C ALA A 326 -31.52 14.92 6.31
N ARG A 327 -32.36 15.94 6.11
CA ARG A 327 -32.37 17.17 6.93
C ARG A 327 -32.75 16.93 8.40
N ARG A 328 -33.44 15.83 8.71
CA ARG A 328 -33.79 15.44 10.08
C ARG A 328 -32.66 14.71 10.80
N LEU A 329 -31.61 14.32 10.08
CA LEU A 329 -30.45 13.66 10.68
C LEU A 329 -29.54 14.69 11.37
N PRO A 330 -28.82 14.30 12.43
CA PRO A 330 -27.81 15.16 13.03
C PRO A 330 -26.70 15.52 12.02
N PRO A 331 -26.08 16.72 12.11
CA PRO A 331 -25.08 17.19 11.14
C PRO A 331 -23.85 16.29 10.95
N TYR A 332 -23.52 15.47 11.95
CA TYR A 332 -22.40 14.52 11.92
C TYR A 332 -22.77 13.14 11.35
N SER A 333 -24.05 12.90 11.05
CA SER A 333 -24.55 11.60 10.62
C SER A 333 -24.56 11.42 9.09
N THR A 334 -24.20 12.46 8.35
CA THR A 334 -24.07 12.43 6.88
C THR A 334 -22.74 13.05 6.47
N SER A 335 -22.24 12.70 5.29
CA SER A 335 -21.08 13.38 4.72
C SER A 335 -21.41 14.86 4.50
N PRO A 336 -20.47 15.79 4.78
CA PRO A 336 -20.65 17.20 4.44
C PRO A 336 -21.05 17.34 2.97
N GLY A 337 -22.10 18.11 2.67
CA GLY A 337 -22.59 18.30 1.30
C GLY A 337 -23.64 17.29 0.82
N PHE A 338 -24.07 16.31 1.62
CA PHE A 338 -25.02 15.28 1.18
C PHE A 338 -26.40 15.86 0.80
N VAL A 339 -26.92 16.80 1.60
CA VAL A 339 -28.21 17.45 1.32
C VAL A 339 -28.07 18.36 0.10
N GLU A 340 -26.99 19.12 0.01
CA GLU A 340 -26.67 20.00 -1.12
C GLU A 340 -26.54 19.19 -2.43
N TYR A 341 -25.94 18.00 -2.37
CA TYR A 341 -25.87 17.08 -3.49
C TYR A 341 -27.26 16.61 -3.94
N LEU A 342 -28.12 16.17 -3.02
CA LEU A 342 -29.50 15.77 -3.36
C LEU A 342 -30.31 16.94 -3.93
N GLU A 343 -30.13 18.15 -3.40
CA GLU A 343 -30.73 19.38 -3.93
C GLU A 343 -30.23 19.71 -5.34
N SER A 344 -28.93 19.48 -5.61
CA SER A 344 -28.37 19.66 -6.95
C SER A 344 -28.97 18.69 -7.97
N LEU A 345 -29.25 17.44 -7.57
CA LEU A 345 -29.95 16.46 -8.42
C LEU A 345 -31.39 16.88 -8.70
N ARG A 346 -32.09 17.46 -7.71
CA ARG A 346 -33.44 18.00 -7.87
C ARG A 346 -33.47 19.21 -8.80
N ALA A 347 -32.43 20.06 -8.73
CA ALA A 347 -32.34 21.30 -9.48
C ALA A 347 -31.77 21.12 -10.89
N ALA A 348 -31.08 20.01 -11.15
CA ALA A 348 -30.58 19.68 -12.48
C ALA A 348 -31.79 19.60 -13.44
N PRO A 349 -31.85 20.46 -14.47
CA PRO A 349 -32.85 20.28 -15.51
C PRO A 349 -32.66 18.87 -16.10
N ALA A 350 -33.74 18.24 -16.55
CA ALA A 350 -33.63 17.16 -17.51
C ALA A 350 -33.07 17.75 -18.81
N GLU A 351 -31.79 18.09 -18.82
CA GLU A 351 -31.03 18.36 -20.03
C GLU A 351 -30.97 17.01 -20.74
N GLY A 352 -31.98 16.78 -21.58
CA GLY A 352 -31.95 15.68 -22.52
C GLY A 352 -30.70 15.80 -23.39
N PRO A 353 -30.16 14.67 -23.87
CA PRO A 353 -29.03 14.67 -24.81
C PRO A 353 -29.32 15.48 -26.09
#